data_AF-A0A3D5GQG9-F1
#
_entry.id   AF-A0A3D5GQG9-F1
#
_cell.length_a   1.000
_cell.length_b   1.000
_cell.length_c   1.000
_cell.angle_alpha   90.00
_cell.angle_beta   90.00
_cell.angle_gamma   90.00
#
_symmetry.space_group_name_H-M   'P 1'
#
loop_
_entity.id
_entity.type
_entity.pdbx_description
1 polymer ?
#
loop_
_entity_poly.entity_id
_entity_poly.type
_entity_poly.pdbx_seq_one_letter_code
_entity_poly.pdbx_strand_id
1 'polypeptide(L)'
;ITRDFTVAFVAEHGSHRTPALFNVATLWSALEGSILLWVLILVGYVVAVARRFRDRLADPMVAWALLVLFVVCTFFFLLLAGPAFPFARFHPWAGFDGPGPNPLLQNHILMAFHPPVLYL
;
A
#
# COMPACT_ATOMS: atom_id res chain seq x y z
N ILE A 1 -15.19 -0.10 11.61
CA ILE A 1 -14.38 -0.65 10.49
C ILE A 1 -15.00 -1.98 10.09
N THR A 2 -15.66 -2.03 8.95
CA THR A 2 -16.16 -3.27 8.34
C THR A 2 -15.03 -3.95 7.58
N ARG A 3 -14.88 -5.26 7.72
CA ARG A 3 -13.86 -6.07 7.03
C ARG A 3 -14.54 -6.93 5.98
N ASP A 4 -14.10 -6.81 4.73
CA ASP A 4 -14.57 -7.63 3.63
C ASP A 4 -13.61 -8.80 3.41
N PHE A 5 -13.94 -9.97 3.95
CA PHE A 5 -13.16 -11.20 3.83
C PHE A 5 -13.23 -11.81 2.43
N THR A 6 -13.97 -11.22 1.49
CA THR A 6 -13.96 -11.62 0.08
C THR A 6 -12.66 -11.21 -0.62
N VAL A 7 -11.87 -10.33 0.01
CA VAL A 7 -10.53 -9.92 -0.44
C VAL A 7 -9.50 -10.79 0.27
N ALA A 8 -8.67 -11.51 -0.50
CA ALA A 8 -7.65 -12.43 0.02
C ALA A 8 -6.70 -11.75 1.02
N PHE A 9 -6.25 -10.53 0.73
CA PHE A 9 -5.42 -9.76 1.66
C PHE A 9 -6.09 -9.58 3.04
N VAL A 10 -7.39 -9.25 3.06
CA VAL A 10 -8.17 -9.07 4.30
C VAL A 10 -8.42 -10.42 4.98
N ALA A 11 -8.60 -11.49 4.21
CA ALA A 11 -8.76 -12.84 4.74
C ALA A 11 -7.50 -13.38 5.41
N GLU A 12 -6.33 -13.06 4.87
CA GLU A 12 -5.05 -13.52 5.40
C GLU A 12 -4.52 -12.66 6.55
N HIS A 13 -4.80 -11.35 6.57
CA HIS A 13 -4.21 -10.43 7.54
C HIS A 13 -5.22 -9.82 8.53
N GLY A 14 -6.52 -10.04 8.31
CA GLY A 14 -7.59 -9.49 9.14
C GLY A 14 -8.16 -10.48 10.15
N SER A 15 -8.54 -9.99 11.32
CA SER A 15 -9.39 -10.73 12.27
C SER A 15 -10.38 -9.77 12.93
N HIS A 16 -11.60 -10.20 13.22
CA HIS A 16 -12.56 -9.40 13.97
C HIS A 16 -12.07 -9.01 15.37
N ARG A 17 -11.14 -9.78 15.94
CA ARG A 17 -10.61 -9.58 17.30
C ARG A 17 -9.44 -8.60 17.37
N THR A 18 -8.87 -8.20 16.23
CA THR A 18 -7.70 -7.32 16.23
C THR A 18 -8.09 -5.84 16.27
N PRO A 19 -7.44 -5.04 17.16
CA PRO A 19 -7.65 -3.60 17.25
C PRO A 19 -7.39 -2.88 15.93
N ALA A 20 -8.11 -1.79 15.69
CA ALA A 20 -8.04 -1.00 14.46
C ALA A 20 -6.60 -0.60 14.07
N LEU A 21 -5.78 -0.21 15.05
CA LEU A 21 -4.39 0.21 14.87
C LEU A 21 -3.54 -0.85 14.15
N PHE A 22 -3.71 -2.13 14.51
CA PHE A 22 -2.92 -3.20 13.93
C PHE A 22 -3.34 -3.57 12.51
N ASN A 23 -4.58 -3.27 12.09
CA ASN A 23 -4.95 -3.40 10.67
C ASN A 23 -4.32 -2.33 9.80
N VAL A 24 -4.17 -1.12 10.35
CA VAL A 24 -3.48 -0.07 9.61
C VAL A 24 -1.99 -0.43 9.54
N ALA A 25 -1.42 -1.01 10.60
CA ALA A 25 -0.07 -1.56 10.58
C ALA A 25 0.14 -2.68 9.55
N THR A 26 -0.88 -3.54 9.31
CA THR A 26 -0.79 -4.56 8.24
C THR A 26 -0.63 -3.97 6.85
N LEU A 27 -1.08 -2.73 6.63
CA LEU A 27 -0.91 -2.08 5.33
C LEU A 27 0.58 -1.92 4.98
N TRP A 28 1.45 -1.56 5.91
CA TRP A 28 2.89 -1.43 5.63
C TRP A 28 3.72 -2.65 6.03
N SER A 29 3.16 -3.56 6.83
CA SER A 29 3.85 -4.78 7.27
C SER A 29 3.77 -5.94 6.28
N ALA A 30 2.73 -5.99 5.45
CA ALA A 30 2.59 -7.01 4.42
C ALA A 30 3.20 -6.53 3.10
N LEU A 31 3.79 -7.45 2.33
CA LEU A 31 4.44 -7.13 1.06
C LEU A 31 3.49 -6.38 0.11
N GLU A 32 2.29 -6.95 -0.08
CA GLU A 32 1.25 -6.43 -0.99
C GLU A 32 0.75 -5.06 -0.55
N GLY A 33 0.55 -4.88 0.76
CA GLY A 33 0.16 -3.60 1.32
C GLY A 33 1.26 -2.54 1.15
N SER A 34 2.53 -2.90 1.37
CA SER A 34 3.67 -1.98 1.26
C SER A 34 3.83 -1.46 -0.18
N ILE A 35 3.61 -2.32 -1.18
CA ILE A 35 3.65 -1.95 -2.59
C ILE A 35 2.47 -1.02 -2.93
N LEU A 36 1.28 -1.28 -2.38
CA LEU A 36 0.11 -0.41 -2.57
C LEU A 36 0.34 0.99 -1.99
N LEU A 37 1.01 1.09 -0.84
CA LEU A 37 1.41 2.37 -0.25
C LEU A 37 2.47 3.09 -1.07
N TRP A 38 3.48 2.37 -1.58
CA TRP A 38 4.47 2.93 -2.51
C TRP A 38 3.79 3.55 -3.73
N VAL A 39 2.86 2.83 -4.34
CA VAL A 39 2.10 3.32 -5.50
C VAL A 39 1.30 4.57 -5.12
N LEU A 40 0.61 4.58 -3.97
CA LEU A 40 -0.15 5.75 -3.51
C LEU A 40 0.74 6.99 -3.36
N ILE A 41 1.92 6.82 -2.76
CA ILE A 41 2.87 7.91 -2.52
C ILE A 41 3.50 8.39 -3.83
N LEU A 42 3.91 7.47 -4.71
CA LEU A 42 4.46 7.80 -6.03
C LEU A 42 3.45 8.56 -6.90
N VAL A 43 2.19 8.11 -6.94
CA VAL A 43 1.11 8.82 -7.64
C VAL A 43 0.90 10.21 -7.03
N GLY A 44 0.93 10.32 -5.70
CA GLY A 44 0.89 11.60 -4.99
C GLY A 44 2.00 12.55 -5.44
N TYR A 45 3.24 12.07 -5.53
CA TYR A 45 4.39 12.83 -6.00
C TYR A 45 4.29 13.23 -7.47
N VAL A 46 3.90 12.30 -8.36
CA VAL A 46 3.67 12.59 -9.79
C VAL A 46 2.65 13.72 -9.94
N VAL A 47 1.52 13.63 -9.23
CA VAL A 47 0.47 14.65 -9.27
C VAL A 47 0.95 15.98 -8.68
N ALA A 48 1.69 15.95 -7.57
CA ALA A 48 2.23 17.15 -6.93
C ALA A 48 3.23 17.87 -7.85
N VAL A 49 4.18 17.15 -8.46
CA VAL A 49 5.16 17.70 -9.40
C VAL A 49 4.47 18.22 -10.66
N ALA A 50 3.57 17.43 -11.26
CA ALA A 50 2.83 17.84 -12.45
C ALA A 50 1.99 19.10 -12.21
N ARG A 51 1.35 19.23 -11.05
CA ARG A 51 0.61 20.45 -10.68
C ARG A 51 1.52 21.63 -10.38
N ARG A 52 2.64 21.42 -9.66
CA ARG A 52 3.56 22.49 -9.24
C ARG A 52 4.31 23.12 -10.41
N PHE A 53 4.64 22.33 -11.43
CA PHE A 53 5.39 22.74 -12.60
C PHE A 53 4.54 22.83 -13.87
N ARG A 54 3.21 22.94 -13.72
CA ARG A 54 2.23 22.99 -14.83
C ARG A 54 2.56 24.02 -15.93
N ASP A 55 3.13 25.16 -15.56
CA ASP A 55 3.48 26.24 -16.50
C ASP A 55 4.88 26.07 -17.12
N ARG A 56 5.64 25.05 -16.67
CA ARG A 56 7.00 24.72 -17.12
C ARG A 56 7.11 23.31 -17.69
N LEU A 57 6.02 22.70 -18.15
CA LEU A 57 6.10 21.36 -18.77
C LEU A 57 7.00 21.31 -20.01
N ALA A 58 7.16 22.43 -20.71
CA ALA A 58 8.07 22.55 -21.85
C ALA A 58 9.55 22.63 -21.45
N ASP A 59 9.86 22.80 -20.15
CA ASP A 59 11.23 22.75 -19.65
C ASP A 59 11.73 21.30 -19.71
N PRO A 60 12.81 21.01 -20.46
CA PRO A 60 13.36 19.67 -20.59
C PRO A 60 13.66 19.02 -19.23
N MET A 61 14.07 19.81 -18.23
CA MET A 61 14.41 19.29 -16.91
C MET A 61 13.18 18.76 -16.17
N VAL A 62 12.04 19.45 -16.28
CA VAL A 62 10.76 18.99 -15.72
C VAL A 62 10.26 17.76 -16.47
N ALA A 63 10.40 17.72 -17.79
CA ALA A 63 10.01 16.58 -18.61
C ALA A 63 10.79 15.31 -18.25
N TRP A 64 12.12 15.42 -18.08
CA TRP A 64 12.96 14.28 -17.63
C TRP A 64 12.60 13.84 -16.21
N ALA A 65 12.35 14.77 -15.28
CA ALA A 65 11.93 14.43 -13.92
C ALA A 65 10.59 13.67 -13.89
N LEU A 66 9.61 14.14 -14.66
CA LEU A 66 8.32 13.46 -14.80
C LEU A 66 8.47 12.09 -15.47
N LEU A 67 9.30 11.97 -16.50
CA LEU A 67 9.56 10.69 -17.17
C LEU A 67 10.12 9.65 -16.19
N VAL A 68 11.13 10.02 -15.40
CA VAL A 68 11.70 9.11 -14.38
C VAL A 68 10.64 8.72 -13.35
N LEU A 69 9.84 9.68 -12.86
CA LEU A 69 8.74 9.40 -11.94
C LEU A 69 7.71 8.43 -12.55
N PHE A 70 7.35 8.61 -13.82
CA PHE A 70 6.43 7.70 -14.52
C PHE A 70 7.03 6.30 -14.70
N VAL A 71 8.30 6.17 -15.03
CA VAL A 71 8.99 4.87 -15.17
C VAL A 71 8.99 4.14 -13.83
N VAL A 72 9.37 4.82 -12.74
CA VAL A 72 9.35 4.25 -11.39
C VAL A 72 7.92 3.87 -10.98
N CYS A 73 6.95 4.75 -11.21
CA CYS A 73 5.54 4.47 -10.94
C CYS A 73 5.05 3.24 -11.71
N THR A 74 5.43 3.11 -12.99
CA THR A 74 5.07 1.96 -13.83
C THR A 74 5.66 0.67 -13.28
N PHE A 75 6.92 0.68 -12.85
CA PHE A 75 7.56 -0.48 -12.22
C PHE A 75 6.80 -0.96 -10.98
N PHE A 76 6.47 -0.07 -10.05
CA PHE A 76 5.69 -0.43 -8.85
C PHE A 76 4.26 -0.87 -9.19
N PHE A 77 3.64 -0.27 -10.21
CA PHE A 77 2.33 -0.69 -10.68
C PHE A 77 2.34 -2.10 -11.27
N LEU A 78 3.41 -2.48 -12.01
CA LEU A 78 3.58 -3.84 -12.52
C LEU A 78 3.74 -4.86 -11.38
N LEU A 79 4.48 -4.51 -10.32
CA LEU A 79 4.57 -5.36 -9.13
C LEU A 79 3.21 -5.54 -8.46
N LEU A 80 2.43 -4.46 -8.32
CA LEU A 80 1.09 -4.48 -7.75
C LEU A 80 0.10 -5.30 -8.59
N ALA A 81 0.18 -5.20 -9.93
CA ALA A 81 -0.73 -5.89 -10.84
C ALA A 81 -0.39 -7.38 -11.03
N GLY A 82 0.86 -7.77 -10.75
CA GLY A 82 1.33 -9.15 -10.90
C GLY A 82 1.52 -9.85 -9.56
N PRO A 83 2.76 -9.98 -9.08
CA PRO A 83 3.10 -10.83 -7.93
C PRO A 83 2.53 -10.35 -6.60
N ALA A 84 2.19 -9.07 -6.47
CA ALA A 84 1.75 -8.47 -5.22
C ALA A 84 0.29 -8.01 -5.28
N PHE A 85 -0.57 -8.71 -6.04
CA PHE A 85 -1.97 -8.33 -6.25
C PHE A 85 -2.82 -8.55 -4.99
N PRO A 86 -3.18 -7.48 -4.24
CA PRO A 86 -3.83 -7.62 -2.93
C PRO A 86 -5.32 -7.92 -3.05
N PHE A 87 -5.90 -7.69 -4.24
CA PHE A 87 -7.33 -7.77 -4.48
C PHE A 87 -7.77 -9.12 -5.05
N ALA A 88 -6.93 -10.16 -4.88
CA ALA A 88 -7.32 -11.52 -5.21
C ALA A 88 -8.60 -11.90 -4.45
N ARG A 89 -9.50 -12.63 -5.11
CA ARG A 89 -10.77 -13.03 -4.50
C ARG A 89 -10.57 -14.25 -3.61
N PHE A 90 -11.05 -14.15 -2.38
CA PHE A 90 -11.19 -15.27 -1.46
C PHE A 90 -12.67 -15.57 -1.25
N HIS A 91 -13.03 -16.85 -1.13
CA HIS A 91 -14.40 -17.27 -0.86
C HIS A 91 -14.50 -17.76 0.58
N PRO A 92 -14.82 -16.86 1.54
CA PRO A 92 -14.92 -17.24 2.95
C PRO A 92 -16.15 -18.11 3.19
N TRP A 93 -16.01 -19.12 4.05
CA TRP A 93 -17.18 -19.83 4.60
C TRP A 93 -17.88 -18.97 5.66
N ALA A 94 -19.13 -19.30 5.99
CA ALA A 94 -19.90 -18.58 7.00
C ALA A 94 -19.18 -18.56 8.36
N GLY A 95 -18.95 -17.36 8.90
CA GLY A 95 -18.25 -17.18 10.18
C GLY A 95 -16.72 -17.24 10.09
N PHE A 96 -16.13 -17.17 8.90
CA PHE A 96 -14.68 -17.06 8.73
C PHE A 96 -14.11 -15.85 9.49
N ASP A 97 -13.11 -16.11 10.32
CA ASP A 97 -12.30 -15.11 11.02
C ASP A 97 -10.84 -15.44 10.68
N GLY A 98 -10.15 -14.51 10.00
CA GLY A 98 -8.78 -14.73 9.57
C GLY A 98 -7.80 -14.79 10.76
N PRO A 99 -6.54 -15.22 10.51
CA PRO A 99 -5.54 -15.38 11.58
C PRO A 99 -5.10 -14.03 12.19
N GLY A 100 -5.45 -12.91 11.55
CA GLY A 100 -5.07 -11.57 11.97
C GLY A 100 -3.64 -11.19 11.59
N PRO A 101 -3.20 -9.97 11.96
CA PRO A 101 -1.85 -9.47 11.71
C PRO A 101 -0.78 -10.37 12.33
N ASN A 102 0.39 -10.44 11.70
CA ASN A 102 1.55 -11.17 12.22
C ASN A 102 1.76 -10.89 13.73
N PRO A 103 1.73 -11.91 14.60
CA PRO A 103 1.82 -11.73 16.05
C PRO A 103 3.11 -11.03 16.51
N LEU A 104 4.17 -11.07 15.69
CA LEU A 104 5.41 -10.33 15.97
C LEU A 104 5.22 -8.80 15.96
N LEU A 105 4.27 -8.27 15.18
CA LEU A 105 3.94 -6.84 15.19
C LEU A 105 2.99 -6.44 16.32
N GLN A 106 2.26 -7.39 16.91
CA GLN A 106 1.32 -7.10 17.98
C GLN A 106 2.03 -6.68 19.27
N ASN A 107 3.27 -7.16 19.48
CA ASN A 107 4.03 -6.92 20.70
C ASN A 107 4.83 -5.61 20.69
N HIS A 108 4.97 -4.91 19.56
CA HIS A 108 5.75 -3.69 19.44
C HIS A 108 5.00 -2.61 18.65
N ILE A 109 4.32 -1.70 19.36
CA ILE A 109 3.64 -0.53 18.77
C ILE A 109 4.60 0.33 17.93
N LEU A 110 5.89 0.38 18.29
CA LEU A 110 6.93 1.10 17.55
C LEU A 110 7.15 0.56 16.12
N MET A 111 6.86 -0.71 15.86
CA MET A 111 6.92 -1.31 14.51
C MET A 111 5.79 -0.84 13.59
N ALA A 112 4.67 -0.34 14.14
CA ALA A 112 3.59 0.25 13.35
C ALA A 112 3.89 1.69 12.91
N PHE A 113 4.76 2.40 13.64
CA PHE A 113 5.14 3.80 13.38
C PHE A 113 6.43 3.96 12.57
N HIS A 114 7.36 3.00 12.65
CA HIS A 114 8.66 3.12 11.97
C HIS A 114 8.63 3.02 10.44
N PRO A 115 7.77 2.22 9.78
CA PRO A 115 7.78 2.11 8.33
C PRO A 115 7.31 3.37 7.58
N PRO A 116 6.21 4.07 7.97
CA PRO A 116 5.73 5.24 7.23
C PRO A 116 6.73 6.40 7.17
N VAL A 117 7.60 6.54 8.16
CA VAL A 117 8.62 7.60 8.22
C VAL A 117 9.74 7.38 7.19
N LEU A 118 9.96 6.15 6.72
CA LEU A 118 10.93 5.89 5.64
C LEU A 118 10.40 6.25 4.24
N TYR A 119 9.08 6.41 4.10
CA TYR A 119 8.46 6.70 2.81
C TYR A 119 8.34 8.20 2.49
N LEU A 120 8.49 9.07 3.50
CA LEU A 120 8.36 10.54 3.41
C LEU A 120 9.72 11.21 3.60
#